data_AF-A0A961JHZ1-F1
#
_entry.id   AF-A0A961JHZ1-F1
#
_cell.length_a   1.000
_cell.length_b   1.000
_cell.length_c   1.000
_cell.angle_alpha   90.00
_cell.angle_beta   90.00
_cell.angle_gamma   90.00
#
_symmetry.space_group_name_H-M   'P 1'
#
loop_
_entity.id
_entity.type
_entity.pdbx_description
1 polymer ?
#
loop_
_entity_poly.entity_id
_entity_poly.type
_entity_poly.pdbx_seq_one_letter_code
_entity_poly.pdbx_strand_id
1 'polypeptide(L)'
;MVEIADIEDEKSLREWLVTRSREGAVWIATRAAMRVLPLYWEWAFTGRERKDDLTPLPFLRCVLISSVAAVRPTENIRSAAASAYAVDANASAGDASAYAACAAVGAANDAAYAADIDAAAILAAAASHAAAAAYAVANDAWIATRTDCAYLESGWMSASPALWPDRDNPIAATWLGVKNRATEPEWAFWITWYQDALAGVKPDWNQLERIALIDRAIWEAGPKAVAAEIDKIKK
;
A
#
# COMPACT_ATOMS: atom_id res chain seq x y z
N MET A 1 21.01 19.46 2.36
CA MET A 1 19.86 18.82 1.70
C MET A 1 20.30 17.38 1.47
N VAL A 2 19.51 16.40 1.91
CA VAL A 2 19.83 14.99 1.66
C VAL A 2 19.69 14.74 0.16
N GLU A 3 20.65 14.08 -0.46
CA GLU A 3 20.53 13.65 -1.87
C GLU A 3 19.85 12.29 -1.93
N ILE A 4 19.17 11.97 -3.04
CA ILE A 4 18.47 10.67 -3.17
C ILE A 4 19.42 9.48 -2.95
N ALA A 5 20.67 9.61 -3.39
CA ALA A 5 21.69 8.57 -3.22
C ALA A 5 22.02 8.25 -1.75
N ASP A 6 21.84 9.23 -0.85
CA ASP A 6 22.17 9.12 0.58
C ASP A 6 20.97 8.63 1.42
N ILE A 7 19.83 8.32 0.79
CA ILE A 7 18.66 7.77 1.48
C ILE A 7 18.88 6.29 1.76
N GLU A 8 19.25 5.95 2.98
CA GLU A 8 19.56 4.58 3.43
C GLU A 8 18.68 4.11 4.59
N ASP A 9 17.95 5.03 5.22
CA ASP A 9 17.17 4.77 6.42
C ASP A 9 15.94 5.70 6.56
N GLU A 10 15.15 5.46 7.61
CA GLU A 10 13.97 6.26 7.93
C GLU A 10 14.29 7.75 8.06
N LYS A 11 15.42 8.07 8.71
CA LYS A 11 15.78 9.44 9.04
C LYS A 11 16.15 10.23 7.78
N SER A 12 17.04 9.69 6.96
CA SER A 12 17.47 10.29 5.69
C SER A 12 16.31 10.46 4.71
N LEU A 13 15.40 9.48 4.62
CA LEU A 13 14.19 9.59 3.82
C LEU A 13 13.28 10.72 4.31
N ARG A 14 13.02 10.80 5.62
CA ARG A 14 12.20 11.86 6.21
C ARG A 14 12.79 13.24 5.91
N GLU A 15 14.09 13.42 6.14
CA GLU A 15 14.79 14.70 5.88
C GLU A 15 14.71 15.12 4.41
N TRP A 16 14.69 14.16 3.48
CA TRP A 16 14.44 14.45 2.07
C TRP A 16 12.98 14.83 1.81
N LEU A 17 12.02 14.07 2.35
CA LEU A 17 10.58 14.22 2.09
C LEU A 17 9.99 15.53 2.60
N VAL A 18 10.45 16.08 3.74
CA VAL A 18 9.92 17.36 4.27
C VAL A 18 10.08 18.54 3.30
N THR A 19 10.93 18.39 2.29
CA THR A 19 11.15 19.39 1.23
C THR A 19 10.32 19.14 -0.03
N ARG A 20 9.38 18.19 -0.01
CA ARG A 20 8.52 17.77 -1.12
C ARG A 20 7.05 18.09 -0.84
N SER A 21 6.16 17.73 -1.77
CA SER A 21 4.72 17.87 -1.53
C SER A 21 4.20 16.77 -0.62
N ARG A 22 3.14 17.08 0.14
CA ARG A 22 2.41 16.12 0.97
C ARG A 22 1.98 14.91 0.15
N GLU A 23 1.40 15.15 -1.02
CA GLU A 23 0.94 14.14 -1.97
C GLU A 23 2.09 13.21 -2.39
N GLY A 24 3.28 13.76 -2.58
CA GLY A 24 4.47 12.97 -2.89
C GLY A 24 4.89 12.07 -1.73
N ALA A 25 4.84 12.56 -0.49
CA ALA A 25 5.08 11.73 0.69
C ALA A 25 4.04 10.60 0.83
N VAL A 26 2.75 10.88 0.64
CA VAL A 26 1.69 9.85 0.65
C VAL A 26 1.91 8.82 -0.45
N TRP A 27 2.36 9.27 -1.63
CA TRP A 27 2.69 8.37 -2.73
C TRP A 27 3.83 7.42 -2.35
N ILE A 28 4.94 7.93 -1.79
CA ILE A 28 6.05 7.09 -1.29
C ILE A 28 5.59 6.10 -0.22
N ALA A 29 4.78 6.55 0.75
CA ALA A 29 4.23 5.69 1.79
C ALA A 29 3.40 4.54 1.20
N THR A 30 2.53 4.86 0.25
CA THR A 30 1.69 3.89 -0.45
C THR A 30 2.53 2.88 -1.22
N ARG A 31 3.60 3.33 -1.89
CA ARG A 31 4.49 2.46 -2.65
C ARG A 31 5.23 1.48 -1.73
N ALA A 32 5.69 1.92 -0.57
CA ALA A 32 6.25 1.05 0.46
C ALA A 32 5.23 0.01 0.94
N ALA A 33 4.00 0.45 1.26
CA ALA A 33 2.89 -0.43 1.64
C ALA A 33 2.55 -1.48 0.57
N MET A 34 2.49 -1.10 -0.71
CA MET A 34 2.23 -2.02 -1.82
C MET A 34 3.30 -3.11 -1.91
N ARG A 35 4.58 -2.80 -1.66
CA ARG A 35 5.67 -3.79 -1.76
C ARG A 35 5.54 -4.93 -0.76
N VAL A 36 4.91 -4.70 0.39
CA VAL A 36 4.70 -5.72 1.43
C VAL A 36 3.28 -6.31 1.44
N LEU A 37 2.41 -5.85 0.54
CA LEU A 37 1.01 -6.25 0.48
C LEU A 37 0.79 -7.78 0.43
N PRO A 38 1.53 -8.56 -0.38
CA PRO A 38 1.36 -10.01 -0.41
C PRO A 38 1.77 -10.74 0.87
N LEU A 39 2.61 -10.14 1.73
CA LEU A 39 3.05 -10.79 2.98
C LEU A 39 1.87 -10.93 3.94
N TYR A 40 1.12 -9.84 4.14
CA TYR A 40 -0.11 -9.88 4.94
C TYR A 40 -1.19 -10.72 4.27
N TRP A 41 -1.32 -10.64 2.95
CA TRP A 41 -2.35 -11.39 2.22
C TRP A 41 -2.14 -12.91 2.34
N GLU A 42 -0.91 -13.39 2.17
CA GLU A 42 -0.57 -14.80 2.35
C GLU A 42 -0.81 -15.23 3.81
N TRP A 43 -0.39 -14.40 4.77
CA TRP A 43 -0.62 -14.65 6.20
C TRP A 43 -2.13 -14.78 6.51
N ALA A 44 -2.96 -13.88 5.97
CA ALA A 44 -4.41 -13.89 6.16
C ALA A 44 -5.06 -15.17 5.61
N PHE A 45 -4.51 -15.77 4.54
CA PHE A 45 -4.98 -17.06 4.03
C PHE A 45 -4.41 -18.29 4.74
N THR A 46 -3.28 -18.15 5.44
CA THR A 46 -2.52 -19.30 5.98
C THR A 46 -2.45 -19.37 7.50
N GLY A 47 -2.95 -18.38 8.23
CA GLY A 47 -3.01 -18.37 9.69
C GLY A 47 -3.83 -19.55 10.23
N ARG A 48 -3.17 -20.69 10.48
CA ARG A 48 -3.77 -22.00 10.80
C ARG A 48 -4.42 -22.12 12.19
N GLU A 49 -4.51 -21.06 13.00
CA GLU A 49 -4.98 -21.20 14.39
C GLU A 49 -5.96 -20.13 14.93
N ARG A 50 -6.41 -19.11 14.18
CA ARG A 50 -7.19 -18.02 14.82
C ARG A 50 -8.31 -17.45 13.95
N LYS A 51 -9.54 -17.60 14.47
CA LYS A 51 -10.84 -16.95 14.15
C LYS A 51 -11.13 -16.72 12.67
N ASP A 52 -12.22 -17.30 12.20
CA ASP A 52 -12.82 -17.23 10.85
C ASP A 52 -13.07 -15.81 10.26
N ASP A 53 -12.60 -14.74 10.90
CA ASP A 53 -12.95 -13.34 10.61
C ASP A 53 -11.82 -12.52 9.97
N LEU A 54 -10.58 -13.01 9.92
CA LEU A 54 -9.44 -12.25 9.36
C LEU A 54 -9.38 -12.39 7.84
N THR A 55 -9.73 -11.31 7.14
CA THR A 55 -9.66 -11.23 5.67
C THR A 55 -8.59 -10.22 5.23
N PRO A 56 -8.01 -10.35 4.02
CA PRO A 56 -7.09 -9.36 3.46
C PRO A 56 -7.80 -8.05 3.05
N LEU A 57 -9.14 -8.02 3.03
CA LEU A 57 -9.93 -6.93 2.46
C LEU A 57 -9.70 -5.56 3.13
N PRO A 58 -9.68 -5.43 4.47
CA PRO A 58 -9.45 -4.11 5.09
C PRO A 58 -8.04 -3.58 4.78
N PHE A 59 -7.07 -4.48 4.69
CA PHE A 59 -5.70 -4.15 4.34
C PHE A 59 -5.58 -3.66 2.88
N LEU A 60 -6.23 -4.36 1.95
CA LEU A 60 -6.37 -3.96 0.55
C LEU A 60 -7.06 -2.60 0.40
N ARG A 61 -8.13 -2.37 1.18
CA ARG A 61 -8.84 -1.09 1.22
C ARG A 61 -7.94 0.06 1.63
N CYS A 62 -7.14 -0.10 2.70
CA CYS A 62 -6.22 0.93 3.19
C CYS A 62 -5.20 1.34 2.11
N VAL A 63 -4.56 0.35 1.46
CA VAL A 63 -3.56 0.63 0.42
C VAL A 63 -4.20 1.28 -0.80
N LEU A 64 -5.40 0.84 -1.22
CA LEU A 64 -6.12 1.45 -2.33
C LEU A 64 -6.48 2.91 -2.02
N ILE A 65 -7.04 3.20 -0.85
CA ILE A 65 -7.42 4.57 -0.48
C ILE A 65 -6.17 5.46 -0.38
N SER A 66 -5.09 4.96 0.21
CA SER A 66 -3.82 5.70 0.30
C SER A 66 -3.27 6.06 -1.09
N SER A 67 -3.37 5.12 -2.05
CA SER A 67 -2.98 5.37 -3.44
C SER A 67 -3.80 6.48 -4.11
N VAL A 68 -5.11 6.50 -3.84
CA VAL A 68 -6.00 7.55 -4.35
C VAL A 68 -5.73 8.87 -3.65
N ALA A 69 -5.49 8.88 -2.35
CA ALA A 69 -5.23 10.08 -1.55
C ALA A 69 -3.97 10.83 -2.02
N ALA A 70 -2.97 10.13 -2.53
CA ALA A 70 -1.81 10.76 -3.16
C ALA A 70 -2.23 11.59 -4.40
N VAL A 71 -3.09 11.05 -5.27
CA VAL A 71 -3.40 11.63 -6.60
C VAL A 71 -4.64 12.53 -6.59
N ARG A 72 -5.59 12.25 -5.69
CA ARG A 72 -6.90 12.88 -5.54
C ARG A 72 -7.19 13.17 -4.06
N PRO A 73 -6.47 14.11 -3.41
CA PRO A 73 -6.60 14.40 -1.97
C PRO A 73 -7.87 15.19 -1.62
N THR A 74 -9.04 14.63 -1.91
CA THR A 74 -10.34 15.24 -1.56
C THR A 74 -10.70 14.96 -0.10
N GLU A 75 -11.63 15.75 0.46
CA GLU A 75 -12.10 15.54 1.83
C GLU A 75 -12.81 14.19 2.00
N ASN A 76 -13.53 13.74 0.97
CA ASN A 76 -14.19 12.43 0.97
C ASN A 76 -13.16 11.30 1.01
N ILE A 77 -12.03 11.44 0.30
CA ILE A 77 -10.94 10.45 0.33
C ILE A 77 -10.22 10.46 1.68
N ARG A 78 -9.99 11.63 2.28
CA ARG A 78 -9.46 11.72 3.66
C ARG A 78 -10.39 11.05 4.67
N SER A 79 -11.69 11.32 4.56
CA SER A 79 -12.71 10.68 5.40
C SER A 79 -12.76 9.16 5.19
N ALA A 80 -12.62 8.71 3.94
CA ALA A 80 -12.54 7.29 3.62
C ALA A 80 -11.31 6.64 4.28
N ALA A 81 -10.14 7.29 4.23
CA ALA A 81 -8.90 6.81 4.86
C ALA A 81 -9.03 6.71 6.38
N ALA A 82 -9.60 7.73 7.03
CA ALA A 82 -9.89 7.71 8.46
C ALA A 82 -10.90 6.62 8.86
N SER A 83 -11.84 6.29 7.96
CA SER A 83 -12.84 5.23 8.18
C SER A 83 -12.32 3.83 7.87
N ALA A 84 -11.28 3.72 7.06
CA ALA A 84 -10.60 2.48 6.73
C ALA A 84 -9.74 2.12 7.93
N TYR A 85 -10.38 1.58 8.96
CA TYR A 85 -9.71 0.98 10.10
C TYR A 85 -8.67 -0.01 9.57
N ALA A 86 -7.38 0.31 9.74
CA ALA A 86 -6.34 -0.68 9.59
C ALA A 86 -6.58 -1.78 10.63
N VAL A 87 -6.44 -3.03 10.19
CA VAL A 87 -6.68 -4.22 11.00
C VAL A 87 -5.94 -4.14 12.34
N ASP A 88 -6.59 -4.66 13.38
CA ASP A 88 -6.08 -4.76 14.75
C ASP A 88 -4.61 -5.22 14.78
N ALA A 89 -3.72 -4.35 15.26
CA ALA A 89 -2.30 -4.65 15.46
C ALA A 89 -2.07 -5.88 16.37
N ASN A 90 -3.10 -6.38 17.04
CA ASN A 90 -3.07 -7.63 17.81
C ASN A 90 -2.91 -8.90 16.96
N ALA A 91 -3.15 -8.85 15.65
CA ALA A 91 -2.98 -10.00 14.76
C ALA A 91 -1.52 -10.51 14.65
N SER A 92 -0.54 -9.64 14.89
CA SER A 92 0.77 -9.75 14.22
C SER A 92 1.98 -10.11 15.10
N ALA A 93 1.80 -10.44 16.38
CA ALA A 93 2.94 -10.82 17.24
C ALA A 93 3.61 -12.17 16.86
N GLY A 94 2.98 -12.99 16.00
CA GLY A 94 3.47 -14.33 15.64
C GLY A 94 4.26 -14.43 14.32
N ASP A 95 4.16 -13.44 13.44
CA ASP A 95 4.85 -13.41 12.13
C ASP A 95 5.43 -12.02 11.89
N ALA A 96 6.77 -11.92 11.94
CA ALA A 96 7.48 -10.65 11.83
C ALA A 96 7.25 -9.95 10.47
N SER A 97 7.05 -10.72 9.40
CA SER A 97 6.85 -10.18 8.05
C SER A 97 5.45 -9.60 7.89
N ALA A 98 4.43 -10.28 8.44
CA ALA A 98 3.06 -9.78 8.47
C ALA A 98 2.94 -8.56 9.41
N TYR A 99 3.66 -8.54 10.54
CA TYR A 99 3.76 -7.38 11.42
C TYR A 99 4.32 -6.15 10.71
N ALA A 100 5.45 -6.32 10.05
CA ALA A 100 6.08 -5.27 9.26
C ALA A 100 5.15 -4.75 8.15
N ALA A 101 4.40 -5.64 7.50
CA ALA A 101 3.38 -5.26 6.52
C ALA A 101 2.25 -4.42 7.14
N CYS A 102 1.75 -4.80 8.33
CA CYS A 102 0.74 -4.02 9.07
C CYS A 102 1.25 -2.63 9.44
N ALA A 103 2.48 -2.52 9.94
CA ALA A 103 3.09 -1.23 10.25
C ALA A 103 3.22 -0.35 9.00
N ALA A 104 3.65 -0.92 7.87
CA ALA A 104 3.78 -0.17 6.62
C ALA A 104 2.43 0.35 6.09
N VAL A 105 1.39 -0.48 6.11
CA VAL A 105 0.05 -0.08 5.64
C VAL A 105 -0.62 0.90 6.59
N GLY A 106 -0.48 0.71 7.90
CA GLY A 106 -0.97 1.66 8.89
C GLY A 106 -0.36 3.04 8.67
N ALA A 107 0.98 3.11 8.56
CA ALA A 107 1.67 4.36 8.31
C ALA A 107 1.29 5.01 6.96
N ALA A 108 1.08 4.22 5.90
CA ALA A 108 0.61 4.75 4.61
C ALA A 108 -0.82 5.32 4.69
N ASN A 109 -1.72 4.64 5.41
CA ASN A 109 -3.09 5.12 5.61
C ASN A 109 -3.11 6.39 6.46
N ASP A 110 -2.27 6.45 7.51
CA ASP A 110 -2.11 7.65 8.34
C ASP A 110 -1.58 8.83 7.51
N ALA A 111 -0.62 8.58 6.62
CA ALA A 111 -0.11 9.61 5.71
C ALA A 111 -1.24 10.15 4.80
N ALA A 112 -2.15 9.27 4.36
CA ALA A 112 -3.24 9.62 3.44
C ALA A 112 -4.21 10.68 4.01
N TYR A 113 -4.40 10.74 5.33
CA TYR A 113 -5.21 11.77 5.99
C TYR A 113 -4.41 12.79 6.80
N ALA A 114 -3.07 12.70 6.83
CA ALA A 114 -2.21 13.71 7.44
C ALA A 114 -2.52 15.12 6.88
N ALA A 115 -2.50 16.13 7.75
CA ALA A 115 -2.91 17.49 7.42
C ALA A 115 -1.83 18.30 6.68
N ASP A 116 -0.56 17.97 6.90
CA ASP A 116 0.59 18.72 6.39
C ASP A 116 1.72 17.78 5.93
N ILE A 117 2.75 18.38 5.32
CA ILE A 117 3.92 17.66 4.80
C ILE A 117 4.76 17.03 5.92
N ASP A 118 4.92 17.69 7.08
CA ASP A 118 5.80 17.18 8.14
C ASP A 118 5.25 15.86 8.70
N ALA A 119 3.94 15.80 8.95
CA ALA A 119 3.25 14.58 9.36
C ALA A 119 3.31 13.51 8.26
N ALA A 120 3.02 13.88 7.00
CA ALA A 120 3.06 12.93 5.89
C ALA A 120 4.47 12.36 5.65
N ALA A 121 5.52 13.17 5.80
CA ALA A 121 6.91 12.76 5.64
C ALA A 121 7.37 11.80 6.74
N ILE A 122 6.98 12.02 8.00
CA ILE A 122 7.22 11.09 9.10
C ILE A 122 6.59 9.73 8.79
N LEU A 123 5.32 9.73 8.40
CA LEU A 123 4.55 8.51 8.17
C LEU A 123 5.03 7.76 6.92
N ALA A 124 5.41 8.48 5.88
CA ALA A 124 6.02 7.89 4.69
C ALA A 124 7.38 7.23 4.98
N ALA A 125 8.21 7.87 5.80
CA ALA A 125 9.47 7.30 6.22
C ALA A 125 9.27 6.03 7.08
N ALA A 126 8.33 6.08 8.03
CA ALA A 126 7.94 4.94 8.84
C ALA A 126 7.40 3.77 7.99
N ALA A 127 6.60 4.07 6.96
CA ALA A 127 6.09 3.05 6.03
C ALA A 127 7.22 2.36 5.27
N SER A 128 8.19 3.12 4.74
CA SER A 128 9.36 2.59 4.04
C SER A 128 10.27 1.78 4.97
N HIS A 129 10.49 2.24 6.21
CA HIS A 129 11.27 1.52 7.20
C HIS A 129 10.63 0.19 7.58
N ALA A 130 9.32 0.20 7.88
CA ALA A 130 8.56 -1.00 8.15
C ALA A 130 8.58 -1.97 6.97
N ALA A 131 8.41 -1.47 5.74
CA ALA A 131 8.50 -2.30 4.54
C ALA A 131 9.89 -2.94 4.41
N ALA A 132 10.97 -2.17 4.61
CA ALA A 132 12.33 -2.69 4.56
C ALA A 132 12.60 -3.79 5.61
N ALA A 133 12.04 -3.66 6.80
CA ALA A 133 12.15 -4.65 7.88
C ALA A 133 11.44 -5.99 7.56
N ALA A 134 10.53 -6.01 6.59
CA ALA A 134 9.82 -7.22 6.18
C ALA A 134 10.67 -8.17 5.31
N TYR A 135 11.78 -7.70 4.76
CA TYR A 135 12.65 -8.46 3.87
C TYR A 135 13.92 -8.94 4.59
N ALA A 136 14.42 -10.10 4.18
CA ALA A 136 15.74 -10.58 4.62
C ALA A 136 16.88 -9.62 4.20
N VAL A 137 16.69 -8.91 3.09
CA VAL A 137 17.65 -7.94 2.55
C VAL A 137 16.97 -6.57 2.48
N ALA A 138 17.08 -5.79 3.56
CA ALA A 138 16.49 -4.45 3.65
C ALA A 138 16.94 -3.50 2.53
N ASN A 139 18.16 -3.70 2.00
CA ASN A 139 18.70 -2.87 0.92
C ASN A 139 17.85 -2.91 -0.36
N ASP A 140 17.15 -4.01 -0.65
CA ASP A 140 16.31 -4.10 -1.84
C ASP A 140 15.13 -3.13 -1.79
N ALA A 141 14.53 -2.97 -0.61
CA ALA A 141 13.45 -2.01 -0.37
C ALA A 141 13.96 -0.57 -0.43
N TRP A 142 15.15 -0.29 0.12
CA TRP A 142 15.74 1.05 0.09
C TRP A 142 16.14 1.49 -1.32
N ILE A 143 16.69 0.59 -2.15
CA ILE A 143 16.95 0.96 -3.54
C ILE A 143 15.64 1.25 -4.28
N ALA A 144 14.60 0.43 -4.10
CA ALA A 144 13.30 0.69 -4.73
C ALA A 144 12.67 2.02 -4.26
N THR A 145 12.88 2.37 -2.99
CA THR A 145 12.48 3.65 -2.41
C THR A 145 13.24 4.83 -3.03
N ARG A 146 14.55 4.70 -3.23
CA ARG A 146 15.35 5.72 -3.93
C ARG A 146 14.89 5.90 -5.38
N THR A 147 14.57 4.82 -6.08
CA THR A 147 14.01 4.90 -7.44
C THR A 147 12.67 5.64 -7.44
N ASP A 148 11.77 5.34 -6.50
CA ASP A 148 10.51 6.09 -6.37
C ASP A 148 10.78 7.59 -6.10
N CYS A 149 11.76 7.94 -5.26
CA CYS A 149 12.12 9.34 -5.01
C CYS A 149 12.59 10.05 -6.29
N ALA A 150 13.36 9.38 -7.15
CA ALA A 150 13.77 9.93 -8.44
C ALA A 150 12.58 10.10 -9.41
N TYR A 151 11.62 9.19 -9.37
CA TYR A 151 10.35 9.34 -10.10
C TYR A 151 9.51 10.52 -9.58
N LEU A 152 9.53 10.76 -8.27
CA LEU A 152 8.86 11.92 -7.67
C LEU A 152 9.40 13.23 -8.22
N GLU A 153 10.72 13.37 -8.35
CA GLU A 153 11.38 14.58 -8.86
C GLU A 153 11.14 14.82 -10.36
N SER A 154 10.98 13.73 -11.14
CA SER A 154 10.80 13.80 -12.60
C SER A 154 9.35 13.96 -13.07
N GLY A 155 8.36 13.93 -12.15
CA GLY A 155 6.94 14.14 -12.48
C GLY A 155 6.11 12.85 -12.42
N TRP A 156 5.87 12.36 -11.20
CA TRP A 156 5.22 11.08 -10.85
C TRP A 156 3.75 10.91 -11.25
N MET A 157 3.03 11.97 -11.65
CA MET A 157 1.62 11.86 -12.06
C MET A 157 1.44 11.39 -13.52
N SER A 158 2.51 11.42 -14.31
CA SER A 158 2.48 11.08 -15.74
C SER A 158 2.51 9.57 -15.97
N ALA A 159 3.32 8.85 -15.20
CA ALA A 159 3.56 7.41 -15.30
C ALA A 159 3.61 6.76 -13.89
N SER A 160 3.41 5.44 -13.83
CA SER A 160 3.57 4.68 -12.59
C SER A 160 4.74 3.71 -12.75
N PRO A 161 5.86 3.88 -12.03
CA PRO A 161 6.96 2.92 -12.11
C PRO A 161 6.52 1.54 -11.61
N ALA A 162 7.12 0.49 -12.17
CA ALA A 162 7.04 -0.86 -11.61
C ALA A 162 7.37 -0.82 -10.12
N LEU A 163 6.70 -1.63 -9.29
CA LEU A 163 6.98 -1.67 -7.84
C LEU A 163 8.44 -2.04 -7.53
N TRP A 164 9.03 -2.87 -8.37
CA TRP A 164 10.42 -3.33 -8.26
C TRP A 164 11.17 -3.01 -9.56
N PRO A 165 11.63 -1.75 -9.74
CA PRO A 165 12.34 -1.36 -10.95
C PRO A 165 13.75 -1.96 -10.99
N ASP A 166 14.15 -2.40 -12.18
CA ASP A 166 15.49 -2.91 -12.50
C ASP A 166 15.97 -4.07 -11.62
N ARG A 167 15.03 -4.89 -11.12
CA ARG A 167 15.30 -6.02 -10.22
C ARG A 167 14.19 -7.04 -10.21
N ASP A 168 14.49 -8.19 -9.63
CA ASP A 168 13.50 -9.21 -9.32
C ASP A 168 12.65 -8.81 -8.10
N ASN A 169 11.38 -9.22 -8.13
CA ASN A 169 10.47 -9.04 -7.01
C ASN A 169 10.86 -9.99 -5.85
N PRO A 170 11.31 -9.48 -4.69
CA PRO A 170 11.77 -10.31 -3.56
C PRO A 170 10.69 -11.23 -2.98
N ILE A 171 9.42 -10.95 -3.26
CA ILE A 171 8.27 -11.73 -2.78
C ILE A 171 7.51 -12.43 -3.91
N ALA A 172 8.18 -12.72 -5.03
CA ALA A 172 7.57 -13.44 -6.15
C ALA A 172 6.98 -14.81 -5.74
N ALA A 173 7.68 -15.55 -4.86
CA ALA A 173 7.20 -16.83 -4.34
C ALA A 173 5.95 -16.66 -3.46
N THR A 174 5.95 -15.69 -2.53
CA THR A 174 4.79 -15.36 -1.70
C THR A 174 3.61 -14.93 -2.58
N TRP A 175 3.86 -14.10 -3.59
CA TRP A 175 2.83 -13.64 -4.52
C TRP A 175 2.21 -14.80 -5.32
N LEU A 176 3.01 -15.78 -5.74
CA LEU A 176 2.50 -17.00 -6.36
C LEU A 176 1.60 -17.78 -5.39
N GLY A 177 1.99 -17.87 -4.11
CA GLY A 177 1.18 -18.47 -3.04
C GLY A 177 -0.18 -17.79 -2.87
N VAL A 178 -0.21 -16.46 -2.86
CA VAL A 178 -1.45 -15.67 -2.79
C VAL A 178 -2.35 -15.97 -3.97
N LYS A 179 -1.83 -15.92 -5.20
CA LYS A 179 -2.62 -16.21 -6.42
C LYS A 179 -3.21 -17.61 -6.42
N ASN A 180 -2.48 -18.60 -5.90
CA ASN A 180 -2.95 -19.99 -5.84
C ASN A 180 -4.07 -20.19 -4.81
N ARG A 181 -4.24 -19.28 -3.85
CA ARG A 181 -5.28 -19.34 -2.81
C ARG A 181 -6.45 -18.39 -3.07
N ALA A 182 -6.19 -17.25 -3.69
CA ALA A 182 -7.18 -16.26 -4.10
C ALA A 182 -7.91 -16.69 -5.39
N THR A 183 -8.42 -17.92 -5.43
CA THR A 183 -9.10 -18.47 -6.62
C THR A 183 -10.54 -17.99 -6.77
N GLU A 184 -11.13 -17.50 -5.68
CA GLU A 184 -12.52 -17.03 -5.68
C GLU A 184 -12.67 -15.70 -6.45
N PRO A 185 -13.79 -15.49 -7.16
CA PRO A 185 -13.99 -14.32 -8.03
C PRO A 185 -13.86 -12.97 -7.31
N GLU A 186 -14.18 -12.89 -6.02
CA GLU A 186 -14.07 -11.65 -5.24
C GLU A 186 -12.65 -11.07 -5.20
N TRP A 187 -11.62 -11.89 -5.44
CA TRP A 187 -10.22 -11.46 -5.41
C TRP A 187 -9.72 -11.00 -6.78
N ALA A 188 -10.46 -11.23 -7.87
CA ALA A 188 -9.98 -11.02 -9.23
C ALA A 188 -9.52 -9.57 -9.49
N PHE A 189 -10.30 -8.58 -9.03
CA PHE A 189 -9.92 -7.18 -9.13
C PHE A 189 -8.59 -6.90 -8.43
N TRP A 190 -8.44 -7.37 -7.19
CA TRP A 190 -7.28 -7.12 -6.35
C TRP A 190 -6.02 -7.78 -6.92
N ILE A 191 -6.16 -8.98 -7.48
CA ILE A 191 -5.07 -9.68 -8.17
C ILE A 191 -4.60 -8.87 -9.38
N THR A 192 -5.53 -8.44 -10.25
CA THR A 192 -5.19 -7.62 -11.42
C THR A 192 -4.55 -6.30 -11.01
N TRP A 193 -5.16 -5.57 -10.07
CA TRP A 193 -4.65 -4.29 -9.59
C TRP A 193 -3.22 -4.38 -9.04
N TYR A 194 -2.90 -5.42 -8.27
CA TYR A 194 -1.54 -5.61 -7.78
C TYR A 194 -0.56 -6.06 -8.89
N GLN A 195 -0.99 -6.89 -9.84
CA GLN A 195 -0.14 -7.23 -11.00
C GLN A 195 0.17 -6.00 -11.85
N ASP A 196 -0.81 -5.13 -12.08
CA ASP A 196 -0.65 -3.88 -12.79
C ASP A 196 0.36 -2.98 -12.08
N ALA A 197 0.27 -2.87 -10.74
CA ALA A 197 1.26 -2.14 -9.94
C ALA A 197 2.67 -2.74 -10.04
N LEU A 198 2.80 -4.07 -10.01
CA LEU A 198 4.08 -4.76 -10.22
C LEU A 198 4.67 -4.43 -11.60
N ALA A 199 3.84 -4.39 -12.64
CA ALA A 199 4.23 -4.13 -14.02
C ALA A 199 4.44 -2.63 -14.34
N GLY A 200 4.07 -1.72 -13.43
CA GLY A 200 4.11 -0.27 -13.70
C GLY A 200 3.01 0.20 -14.65
N VAL A 201 1.88 -0.51 -14.68
CA VAL A 201 0.70 -0.09 -15.44
C VAL A 201 0.03 1.06 -14.70
N LYS A 202 -0.26 2.15 -15.44
CA LYS A 202 -0.94 3.31 -14.90
C LYS A 202 -2.38 2.95 -14.52
N PRO A 203 -2.82 3.18 -13.27
CA PRO A 203 -4.19 2.90 -12.87
C PRO A 203 -5.22 3.84 -13.50
N ASP A 204 -6.45 3.37 -13.66
CA ASP A 204 -7.60 4.25 -13.88
C ASP A 204 -7.97 4.93 -12.55
N TRP A 205 -7.45 6.14 -12.34
CA TRP A 205 -7.67 6.90 -11.11
C TRP A 205 -9.14 7.24 -10.86
N ASN A 206 -9.95 7.41 -11.90
CA ASN A 206 -11.38 7.70 -11.73
C ASN A 206 -12.11 6.44 -11.22
N GLN A 207 -11.73 5.27 -11.74
CA GLN A 207 -12.24 4.00 -11.24
C GLN A 207 -11.80 3.75 -9.79
N LEU A 208 -10.50 3.91 -9.48
CA LEU A 208 -10.00 3.72 -8.12
C LEU A 208 -10.63 4.68 -7.12
N GLU A 209 -10.86 5.94 -7.51
CA GLU A 209 -11.57 6.92 -6.66
C GLU A 209 -12.99 6.46 -6.34
N ARG A 210 -13.76 5.98 -7.34
CA ARG A 210 -15.10 5.41 -7.11
C ARG A 210 -15.06 4.19 -6.18
N ILE A 211 -14.06 3.33 -6.31
CA ILE A 211 -13.88 2.16 -5.44
C ILE A 211 -13.52 2.60 -4.01
N ALA A 212 -12.62 3.57 -3.84
CA ALA A 212 -12.25 4.13 -2.54
C ALA A 212 -13.46 4.70 -1.78
N LEU A 213 -14.42 5.25 -2.52
CA LEU A 213 -15.65 5.86 -2.00
C LEU A 213 -16.84 4.90 -1.88
N ILE A 214 -16.64 3.59 -2.10
CA ILE A 214 -17.67 2.59 -1.78
C ILE A 214 -18.07 2.74 -0.31
N ASP A 215 -19.39 2.69 -0.06
CA ASP A 215 -19.96 2.86 1.27
C ASP A 215 -19.37 1.87 2.28
N ARG A 216 -19.09 2.37 3.49
CA ARG A 216 -18.51 1.57 4.58
C ARG A 216 -19.32 0.30 4.89
N ALA A 217 -20.65 0.35 4.82
CA ALA A 217 -21.51 -0.80 5.05
C ALA A 217 -21.28 -1.93 4.03
N ILE A 218 -20.91 -1.60 2.78
CA ILE A 218 -20.56 -2.60 1.76
C ILE A 218 -19.21 -3.25 2.10
N TRP A 219 -18.25 -2.48 2.58
CA TRP A 219 -16.97 -3.02 3.06
C TRP A 219 -17.15 -3.95 4.26
N GLU A 220 -18.03 -3.59 5.20
CA GLU A 220 -18.37 -4.41 6.38
C GLU A 220 -19.17 -5.66 6.02
N ALA A 221 -19.90 -5.65 4.90
CA ALA A 221 -20.58 -6.83 4.37
C ALA A 221 -19.62 -7.87 3.75
N GLY A 222 -18.34 -7.53 3.59
CA GLY A 222 -17.27 -8.48 3.25
C GLY A 222 -16.93 -8.59 1.75
N PRO A 223 -16.00 -9.50 1.40
CA PRO A 223 -15.36 -9.53 0.08
C PRO A 223 -16.34 -9.66 -1.10
N LYS A 224 -17.38 -10.49 -0.96
CA LYS A 224 -18.37 -10.73 -2.02
C LYS A 224 -19.21 -9.49 -2.32
N ALA A 225 -19.62 -8.75 -1.28
CA ALA A 225 -20.39 -7.52 -1.44
C ALA A 225 -19.55 -6.42 -2.13
N VAL A 226 -18.29 -6.27 -1.70
CA VAL A 226 -17.34 -5.34 -2.31
C VAL A 226 -17.06 -5.69 -3.77
N ALA A 227 -16.81 -6.96 -4.09
CA ALA A 227 -16.57 -7.39 -5.46
C ALA A 227 -17.77 -7.10 -6.38
N ALA A 228 -18.99 -7.38 -5.91
CA ALA A 228 -20.21 -7.06 -6.66
C ALA A 228 -20.37 -5.55 -6.91
N GLU A 229 -19.97 -4.69 -5.96
CA GLU A 229 -20.01 -3.24 -6.13
C GLU A 229 -18.91 -2.74 -7.09
N ILE A 230 -17.70 -3.29 -6.98
CA ILE A 230 -16.61 -3.02 -7.92
C ILE A 230 -17.06 -3.34 -9.35
N ASP A 231 -17.72 -4.48 -9.58
CA ASP A 231 -18.19 -4.87 -10.92
C ASP A 231 -19.28 -3.94 -11.48
N LYS A 232 -20.07 -3.27 -10.64
CA LYS A 232 -20.96 -2.18 -11.09
C LYS A 232 -20.18 -0.94 -11.47
N ILE A 233 -19.08 -0.64 -10.77
CA ILE A 233 -18.22 0.52 -11.04
C ILE A 233 -17.47 0.36 -12.37
N LYS A 234 -17.07 -0.87 -12.74
CA LYS A 234 -16.36 -1.14 -14.00
C LYS A 234 -17.21 -1.02 -15.27
N LYS A 235 -18.54 -1.10 -15.14
CA LYS A 235 -19.50 -0.97 -16.24
C LYS A 235 -19.76 0.50 -16.56
#